data_AF-C7D5H3-F1
#
_entry.id   AF-C7D5H3-F1
#
_cell.length_a   1.000
_cell.length_b   1.000
_cell.length_c   1.000
_cell.angle_alpha   90.00
_cell.angle_beta   90.00
_cell.angle_gamma   90.00
#
_symmetry.space_group_name_H-M   'P 1'
#
loop_
_entity.id
_entity.type
_entity.pdbx_description
1 polymer ?
#
loop_
_entity_poly.entity_id
_entity_poly.type
_entity_poly.pdbx_seq_one_letter_code
_entity_poly.pdbx_strand_id
1 'polypeptide(L)'
;MRKSRQVLMDQTGWQVEPVPALIGFSQFFGMLSKATFPAASFIRGREDFDYIEEPDIFHEIYGHTPLLTDPRFAKFSQKLGETGTKCDKSEYSWLIRLYWFTVEFGLIREGHEIKALGSGLASSPGELDHSINEPTVVRKPFDIIDILRTPYRIDINQPIYFA
;
A
#
# COMPACT_ATOMS: atom_id res chain seq x y z
N MET A 1 15.93 7.70 -6.41
CA MET A 1 14.74 8.57 -6.55
C MET A 1 14.62 9.27 -7.91
N ARG A 2 15.65 9.97 -8.47
CA ARG A 2 15.50 10.73 -9.74
C ARG A 2 14.99 9.91 -10.95
N LYS A 3 15.48 8.68 -11.14
CA LYS A 3 15.01 7.80 -12.23
C LYS A 3 13.56 7.33 -12.04
N SER A 4 13.20 6.87 -10.84
CA SER A 4 11.82 6.46 -10.51
C SER A 4 10.84 7.62 -10.70
N ARG A 5 11.22 8.84 -10.29
CA ARG A 5 10.42 10.05 -10.51
C ARG A 5 10.16 10.31 -11.99
N GLN A 6 11.18 10.23 -12.83
CA GLN A 6 11.02 10.46 -14.28
C GLN A 6 10.03 9.46 -14.89
N VAL A 7 10.19 8.18 -14.61
CA VAL A 7 9.30 7.13 -15.13
C VAL A 7 7.86 7.34 -14.68
N LEU A 8 7.63 7.62 -13.39
CA LEU A 8 6.28 7.85 -12.88
C LEU A 8 5.63 9.10 -13.48
N MET A 9 6.39 10.18 -13.64
CA MET A 9 5.88 11.39 -14.29
C MET A 9 5.48 11.13 -15.73
N ASP A 10 6.28 10.37 -16.48
CA ASP A 10 6.01 10.06 -17.88
C ASP A 10 4.82 9.11 -18.06
N GLN A 11 4.61 8.17 -17.13
CA GLN A 11 3.54 7.15 -17.22
C GLN A 11 2.19 7.63 -16.68
N THR A 12 2.19 8.26 -15.51
CA THR A 12 0.95 8.55 -14.76
C THR A 12 0.91 9.95 -14.15
N GLY A 13 1.96 10.76 -14.32
CA GLY A 13 2.09 12.07 -13.68
C GLY A 13 2.42 12.00 -12.19
N TRP A 14 2.70 10.80 -11.66
CA TRP A 14 3.07 10.62 -10.26
C TRP A 14 4.54 10.95 -10.00
N GLN A 15 4.85 11.27 -8.75
CA GLN A 15 6.22 11.42 -8.28
C GLN A 15 6.40 10.87 -6.87
N VAL A 16 7.65 10.67 -6.47
CA VAL A 16 8.03 10.26 -5.10
C VAL A 16 8.74 11.41 -4.42
N GLU A 17 8.35 11.73 -3.19
CA GLU A 17 9.00 12.72 -2.34
C GLU A 17 9.52 12.09 -1.04
N PRO A 18 10.77 12.35 -0.64
CA PRO A 18 11.31 11.83 0.60
C PRO A 18 10.63 12.46 1.82
N VAL A 19 10.31 11.65 2.82
CA VAL A 19 9.74 12.10 4.10
C VAL A 19 10.52 11.54 5.30
N PRO A 20 10.51 12.23 6.45
CA PRO A 20 11.12 11.73 7.68
C PRO A 20 10.26 10.62 8.29
N ALA A 21 10.44 9.39 7.79
CA ALA A 21 9.79 8.15 8.21
C ALA A 21 8.25 8.21 8.24
N LEU A 22 7.65 8.73 9.31
CA LEU A 22 6.20 8.79 9.50
C LEU A 22 5.69 10.24 9.41
N ILE A 23 4.70 10.45 8.55
CA ILE A 23 3.98 11.72 8.42
C ILE A 23 2.54 11.56 8.89
N GLY A 24 1.92 12.65 9.37
CA GLY A 24 0.52 12.62 9.78
C GLY A 24 -0.43 12.36 8.60
N PHE A 25 -1.56 11.71 8.85
CA PHE A 25 -2.53 11.32 7.80
C PHE A 25 -3.02 12.49 6.94
N SER A 26 -3.19 13.68 7.51
CA SER A 26 -3.58 14.87 6.74
C SER A 26 -2.52 15.25 5.69
N GLN A 27 -1.23 15.16 6.04
CA GLN A 27 -0.14 15.36 5.09
C GLN A 27 -0.09 14.23 4.07
N PHE A 28 -0.20 12.97 4.52
CA PHE A 28 -0.20 11.78 3.66
C PHE A 28 -1.27 11.85 2.57
N PHE A 29 -2.55 12.04 2.94
CA PHE A 29 -3.64 12.18 1.98
C PHE A 29 -3.49 13.42 1.10
N GLY A 30 -2.98 14.53 1.65
CA GLY A 30 -2.66 15.73 0.89
C GLY A 30 -1.63 15.48 -0.21
N MET A 31 -0.61 14.66 0.04
CA MET A 31 0.40 14.27 -0.95
C MET A 31 -0.19 13.36 -2.03
N LEU A 32 -0.91 12.30 -1.63
CA LEU A 32 -1.60 11.39 -2.56
C LEU A 32 -2.57 12.13 -3.49
N SER A 33 -3.31 13.11 -2.97
CA SER A 33 -4.26 13.90 -3.76
C SER A 33 -3.59 14.68 -4.91
N LYS A 34 -2.29 14.95 -4.78
CA LYS A 34 -1.45 15.67 -5.75
C LYS A 34 -0.55 14.72 -6.57
N ALA A 35 -0.87 13.42 -6.60
CA ALA A 35 -0.07 12.39 -7.25
C ALA A 35 1.40 12.34 -6.73
N THR A 36 1.58 12.62 -5.44
CA THR A 36 2.89 12.51 -4.77
C THR A 36 2.85 11.38 -3.76
N PHE A 37 3.70 10.38 -3.93
CA PHE A 37 3.89 9.30 -2.97
C PHE A 37 5.01 9.67 -1.97
N PRO A 38 4.71 9.74 -0.65
CA PRO A 38 5.73 9.94 0.37
C PRO A 38 6.55 8.66 0.55
N ALA A 39 7.87 8.76 0.53
CA ALA A 39 8.75 7.61 0.76
C ALA A 39 9.72 7.89 1.91
N ALA A 40 9.78 6.99 2.88
CA ALA A 40 10.83 7.01 3.89
C ALA A 40 12.22 6.95 3.23
N SER A 41 13.17 7.70 3.79
CA SER A 41 14.53 7.85 3.23
C SER A 41 15.61 7.05 3.96
N PHE A 42 15.22 6.03 4.74
CA PHE A 42 16.14 5.12 5.44
C PHE A 42 16.04 3.70 4.85
N ILE A 43 17.03 2.85 5.10
CA ILE A 43 17.04 1.44 4.72
C ILE A 43 17.24 0.61 5.99
N ARG A 44 16.56 -0.54 6.07
CA ARG A 44 16.69 -1.47 7.21
C ARG A 44 18.13 -1.98 7.41
N GLY A 45 18.42 -2.38 8.65
CA GLY A 45 19.68 -3.05 9.02
C GLY A 45 19.77 -4.46 8.44
N ARG A 46 20.91 -5.13 8.66
CA ARG A 46 21.08 -6.54 8.26
C ARG A 46 20.36 -7.50 9.20
N GLU A 47 20.26 -7.11 10.46
CA GLU A 47 19.52 -7.77 11.52
C GLU A 47 18.02 -7.87 11.21
N ASP A 48 17.47 -6.88 10.49
CA ASP A 48 16.06 -6.78 10.11
C ASP A 48 15.84 -7.12 8.62
N PHE A 49 16.79 -7.83 7.99
CA PHE A 49 16.77 -8.04 6.53
C PHE A 49 15.48 -8.70 6.05
N ASP A 50 15.03 -9.72 6.79
CA ASP A 50 13.85 -10.51 6.45
C ASP A 50 12.54 -9.79 6.82
N TYR A 51 12.55 -8.92 7.84
CA TYR A 51 11.38 -8.17 8.29
C TYR A 51 11.75 -6.95 9.14
N ILE A 52 11.07 -5.83 8.89
CA ILE A 52 11.05 -4.63 9.72
C ILE A 52 9.61 -4.10 9.77
N GLU A 53 9.18 -3.61 10.93
CA GLU A 53 7.82 -3.08 11.10
C GLU A 53 7.63 -1.72 10.39
N GLU A 54 8.67 -0.88 10.39
CA GLU A 54 8.64 0.43 9.74
C GLU A 54 8.91 0.31 8.23
N PRO A 55 8.13 1.00 7.37
CA PRO A 55 8.37 0.97 5.93
C PRO A 55 9.69 1.69 5.60
N ASP A 56 10.66 0.93 5.11
CA ASP A 56 11.94 1.45 4.64
C ASP A 56 11.90 1.75 3.13
N ILE A 57 12.95 2.40 2.61
CA ILE A 57 13.01 2.79 1.20
C ILE A 57 12.88 1.61 0.22
N PHE A 58 13.21 0.39 0.64
CA PHE A 58 12.96 -0.79 -0.20
C PHE A 58 11.47 -1.06 -0.33
N HIS A 59 10.71 -1.10 0.77
CA HIS A 59 9.26 -1.20 0.73
C HIS A 59 8.63 -0.10 -0.13
N GLU A 60 9.06 1.15 0.06
CA GLU A 60 8.50 2.29 -0.66
C GLU A 60 8.77 2.23 -2.17
N ILE A 61 10.02 1.96 -2.56
CA ILE A 61 10.39 1.99 -3.98
C ILE A 61 10.00 0.69 -4.68
N TYR A 62 10.31 -0.46 -4.09
CA TYR A 62 10.05 -1.75 -4.73
C TYR A 62 8.58 -2.17 -4.61
N GLY A 63 7.95 -1.93 -3.45
CA GLY A 63 6.56 -2.31 -3.21
C GLY A 63 5.56 -1.39 -3.91
N HIS A 64 5.67 -0.07 -3.72
CA HIS A 64 4.64 0.86 -4.20
C HIS A 64 4.84 1.36 -5.62
N THR A 65 6.06 1.79 -5.98
CA THR A 65 6.25 2.52 -7.24
C THR A 65 5.93 1.75 -8.52
N PRO A 66 6.11 0.40 -8.61
CA PRO A 66 5.68 -0.33 -9.81
C PRO A 66 4.19 -0.21 -10.07
N LEU A 67 3.34 -0.30 -9.05
CA LEU A 67 1.88 -0.20 -9.19
C LEU A 67 1.44 1.20 -9.63
N LEU A 68 2.15 2.24 -9.19
CA LEU A 68 1.89 3.63 -9.59
C LEU A 68 2.19 3.91 -11.08
N THR A 69 2.80 2.96 -11.80
CA THR A 69 2.92 3.05 -13.28
C THR A 69 1.65 2.62 -14.01
N ASP A 70 0.72 1.90 -13.36
CA ASP A 70 -0.59 1.57 -13.92
C ASP A 70 -1.58 2.73 -13.70
N PRO A 71 -2.19 3.29 -14.76
CA PRO A 71 -3.09 4.44 -14.63
C PRO A 71 -4.32 4.18 -13.75
N ARG A 72 -4.80 2.94 -13.66
CA ARG A 72 -5.98 2.59 -12.84
C ARG A 72 -5.61 2.61 -11.37
N PHE A 73 -4.48 2.00 -11.02
CA PHE A 73 -3.97 1.99 -9.65
C PHE A 73 -3.55 3.40 -9.21
N ALA A 74 -2.82 4.13 -10.06
CA ALA A 74 -2.48 5.53 -9.85
C ALA A 74 -3.72 6.39 -9.58
N LYS A 75 -4.78 6.26 -10.39
CA LYS A 75 -6.03 6.99 -10.18
C LYS A 75 -6.73 6.60 -8.88
N PHE A 76 -6.72 5.31 -8.52
CA PHE A 76 -7.28 4.82 -7.27
C PHE A 76 -6.56 5.43 -6.06
N SER A 77 -5.22 5.40 -6.05
CA SER A 77 -4.40 6.00 -4.99
C SER A 77 -4.60 7.51 -4.87
N GLN A 78 -4.73 8.22 -6.00
CA GLN A 78 -5.02 9.65 -5.99
C GLN A 78 -6.41 9.91 -5.40
N LYS A 79 -7.39 9.05 -5.74
CA LYS A 79 -8.75 9.19 -5.25
C LYS A 79 -8.86 8.98 -3.75
N LEU A 80 -8.08 8.06 -3.18
CA LEU A 80 -7.95 7.91 -1.72
C LEU A 80 -7.42 9.20 -1.09
N GLY A 81 -6.38 9.80 -1.68
CA GLY A 81 -5.86 11.10 -1.27
C GLY A 81 -6.90 12.22 -1.30
N GLU A 82 -7.58 12.40 -2.45
CA GLU A 82 -8.66 13.39 -2.61
C GLU A 82 -9.82 13.21 -1.64
N THR A 83 -10.10 11.97 -1.23
CA THR A 83 -11.16 11.66 -0.27
C THR A 83 -10.68 12.02 1.14
N GLY A 84 -9.44 11.67 1.49
CA GLY A 84 -8.82 12.03 2.76
C GLY A 84 -8.65 13.53 2.99
N THR A 85 -8.59 14.35 1.94
CA THR A 85 -8.58 15.83 2.09
C THR A 85 -9.97 16.42 2.37
N LYS A 86 -11.05 15.65 2.15
CA LYS A 86 -12.45 16.08 2.36
C LYS A 86 -13.07 15.51 3.62
N CYS A 87 -12.51 14.42 4.16
CA CYS A 87 -12.98 13.75 5.35
C CYS A 87 -12.50 14.42 6.63
N ASP A 88 -13.27 14.23 7.70
CA ASP A 88 -12.86 14.60 9.05
C ASP A 88 -11.77 13.66 9.56
N LYS A 89 -10.94 14.15 10.49
CA LYS A 89 -9.85 13.34 11.08
C LYS A 89 -10.36 12.06 11.76
N SER A 90 -11.57 12.08 12.28
CA SER A 90 -12.24 10.90 12.87
C SER A 90 -12.49 9.79 11.85
N GLU A 91 -12.56 10.12 10.56
CA GLU A 91 -12.87 9.18 9.48
C GLU A 91 -11.61 8.56 8.85
N TYR A 92 -10.42 9.09 9.15
CA TYR A 92 -9.16 8.58 8.60
C TYR A 92 -8.94 7.08 8.86
N SER A 93 -9.44 6.56 9.99
CA SER A 93 -9.35 5.13 10.30
C SER A 93 -10.04 4.24 9.26
N TRP A 94 -11.12 4.71 8.63
CA TRP A 94 -11.81 3.99 7.56
C TRP A 94 -11.00 4.01 6.26
N LEU A 95 -10.48 5.18 5.88
CA LEU A 95 -9.66 5.32 4.67
C LEU A 95 -8.34 4.56 4.76
N ILE A 96 -7.68 4.59 5.91
CA ILE A 96 -6.43 3.84 6.12
C ILE A 96 -6.69 2.34 6.12
N ARG A 97 -7.83 1.87 6.62
CA ARG A 97 -8.20 0.46 6.50
C ARG A 97 -8.48 0.05 5.05
N LEU A 98 -9.13 0.91 4.27
CA LEU A 98 -9.29 0.67 2.83
C LEU A 98 -7.92 0.62 2.15
N TYR A 99 -7.02 1.56 2.45
CA TYR A 99 -5.65 1.58 1.94
C TYR A 99 -4.89 0.30 2.33
N TRP A 100 -5.01 -0.16 3.58
CA TRP A 100 -4.39 -1.38 4.08
C TRP A 100 -4.81 -2.62 3.29
N PHE A 101 -6.11 -2.85 3.12
CA PHE A 101 -6.62 -4.02 2.42
C PHE A 101 -6.61 -3.90 0.88
N THR A 102 -6.03 -2.83 0.33
CA THR A 102 -5.90 -2.65 -1.12
C THR A 102 -4.48 -2.35 -1.54
N VAL A 103 -3.96 -1.18 -1.19
CA VAL A 103 -2.63 -0.74 -1.59
C VAL A 103 -1.55 -1.57 -0.90
N GLU A 104 -1.70 -1.87 0.38
CA GLU A 104 -0.67 -2.61 1.14
C GLU A 104 -0.78 -4.13 1.02
N PHE A 105 -1.97 -4.69 1.25
CA PHE A 105 -2.21 -6.13 1.31
C PHE A 105 -3.35 -6.56 0.38
N GLY A 106 -3.60 -5.83 -0.71
CA GLY A 106 -4.59 -6.23 -1.70
C GLY A 106 -4.16 -7.48 -2.48
N LEU A 107 -5.13 -8.32 -2.80
CA LEU A 107 -4.99 -9.37 -3.80
C LEU A 107 -5.77 -8.98 -5.06
N ILE A 108 -5.55 -9.70 -6.14
CA ILE A 108 -6.34 -9.58 -7.36
C ILE A 108 -6.69 -10.96 -7.89
N ARG A 109 -7.91 -11.11 -8.40
CA ARG A 109 -8.36 -12.32 -9.09
C ARG A 109 -8.22 -12.19 -10.59
N GLU A 110 -7.45 -13.07 -11.21
CA GLU A 110 -7.33 -13.22 -12.66
C GLU A 110 -7.88 -14.59 -13.08
N GLY A 111 -9.14 -14.61 -13.52
CA GLY A 111 -9.85 -15.85 -13.80
C GLY A 111 -10.02 -16.69 -12.53
N HIS A 112 -9.40 -17.87 -12.51
CA HIS A 112 -9.43 -18.78 -11.35
C HIS A 112 -8.25 -18.59 -10.39
N GLU A 113 -7.25 -17.78 -10.77
CA GLU A 113 -6.06 -17.56 -9.97
C GLU A 113 -6.21 -16.32 -9.07
N ILE A 114 -5.60 -16.38 -7.89
CA ILE A 114 -5.42 -15.25 -6.98
C ILE A 114 -3.94 -14.85 -7.02
N LYS A 115 -3.66 -13.56 -7.18
CA LYS A 115 -2.32 -13.00 -7.25
C LYS A 115 -2.17 -11.88 -6.23
N ALA A 116 -0.95 -11.71 -5.74
CA ALA A 116 -0.61 -10.57 -4.90
C ALA A 116 -0.60 -9.28 -5.71
N LEU A 117 -1.22 -8.23 -5.16
CA LEU A 117 -1.21 -6.89 -5.75
C LEU A 117 -0.54 -5.89 -4.81
N GLY A 118 -0.74 -6.01 -3.49
CA GLY A 118 -0.31 -5.02 -2.52
C GLY A 118 1.20 -4.89 -2.35
N SER A 119 1.65 -3.67 -2.03
CA SER A 119 3.05 -3.29 -1.79
C SER A 119 3.70 -4.04 -0.63
N GLY A 120 2.95 -4.28 0.44
CA GLY A 120 3.38 -5.06 1.60
C GLY A 120 3.70 -6.51 1.21
N LEU A 121 2.92 -7.08 0.28
CA LEU A 121 3.16 -8.41 -0.28
C LEU A 121 4.38 -8.41 -1.20
N ALA A 122 4.47 -7.43 -2.10
CA ALA A 122 5.58 -7.34 -3.05
C ALA A 122 6.95 -7.13 -2.38
N SER A 123 6.98 -6.55 -1.17
CA SER A 123 8.20 -6.23 -0.43
C SER A 123 8.50 -7.15 0.76
N SER A 124 7.68 -8.19 0.99
CA SER A 124 7.87 -9.17 2.05
C SER A 124 7.69 -10.60 1.51
N PRO A 125 8.78 -11.36 1.32
CA PRO A 125 8.69 -12.74 0.83
C PRO A 125 7.83 -13.65 1.73
N GLY A 126 7.93 -13.48 3.05
CA GLY A 126 7.15 -14.26 4.02
C GLY A 126 5.65 -13.95 3.95
N GLU A 127 5.30 -12.67 3.86
CA GLU A 127 3.89 -12.27 3.73
C GLU A 127 3.32 -12.66 2.36
N LEU A 128 4.12 -12.59 1.30
CA LEU A 128 3.72 -13.02 -0.04
C LEU A 128 3.31 -14.51 -0.04
N ASP A 129 4.18 -15.39 0.48
CA ASP A 129 3.87 -16.81 0.57
C ASP A 129 2.65 -17.08 1.46
N HIS A 130 2.60 -16.43 2.62
CA HIS A 130 1.46 -16.52 3.54
C HIS A 130 0.13 -16.12 2.85
N SER A 131 0.13 -15.00 2.15
CA SER A 131 -1.08 -14.45 1.49
C SER A 131 -1.64 -15.36 0.40
N ILE A 132 -0.83 -16.23 -0.22
CA ILE A 132 -1.26 -17.08 -1.35
C ILE A 132 -1.43 -18.54 -0.93
N ASN A 133 -0.52 -19.08 -0.13
CA ASN A 133 -0.39 -20.52 0.09
C ASN A 133 -0.87 -20.99 1.47
N GLU A 134 -0.93 -20.11 2.48
CA GLU A 134 -1.35 -20.53 3.82
C GLU A 134 -2.83 -20.97 3.82
N PRO A 135 -3.14 -22.22 4.22
CA PRO A 135 -4.51 -22.73 4.20
C PRO A 135 -5.44 -22.07 5.22
N THR A 136 -4.89 -21.57 6.33
CA THR A 136 -5.68 -20.93 7.40
C THR A 136 -6.09 -19.49 7.07
N VAL A 137 -5.49 -18.88 6.05
CA VAL A 137 -5.77 -17.51 5.60
C VAL A 137 -7.11 -17.42 4.86
N VAL A 138 -7.92 -16.43 5.23
CA VAL A 138 -9.22 -16.15 4.60
C VAL A 138 -9.05 -15.16 3.45
N ARG A 139 -9.41 -15.58 2.23
CA ARG A 139 -9.35 -14.74 1.02
C ARG A 139 -10.76 -14.41 0.56
N LYS A 140 -11.20 -13.18 0.84
CA LYS A 140 -12.57 -12.72 0.56
C LYS A 140 -12.65 -11.99 -0.79
N PRO A 141 -13.82 -11.95 -1.45
CA PRO A 141 -14.07 -11.01 -2.53
C PRO A 141 -13.94 -9.56 -2.06
N PHE A 142 -13.45 -8.67 -2.91
CA PHE A 142 -13.44 -7.24 -2.63
C PHE A 142 -14.88 -6.73 -2.36
N ASP A 143 -15.13 -6.30 -1.13
CA ASP A 143 -16.36 -5.62 -0.72
C ASP A 143 -15.99 -4.45 0.18
N ILE A 144 -16.38 -3.24 -0.22
CA ILE A 144 -15.97 -2.03 0.48
C ILE A 144 -16.54 -1.97 1.90
N ILE A 145 -17.76 -2.47 2.15
CA ILE A 145 -18.38 -2.41 3.47
C ILE A 145 -17.70 -3.40 4.43
N ASP A 146 -17.38 -4.60 3.96
CA ASP A 146 -16.63 -5.59 4.74
C ASP A 146 -15.20 -5.13 5.03
N ILE A 147 -14.49 -4.60 4.02
CA ILE A 147 -13.15 -4.01 4.20
C ILE A 147 -13.19 -2.94 5.27
N LEU A 148 -14.12 -1.99 5.17
CA LEU A 148 -14.25 -0.91 6.13
C LEU A 148 -14.51 -1.46 7.53
N ARG A 149 -15.25 -2.56 7.71
CA ARG A 149 -15.58 -3.11 9.03
C ARG A 149 -14.55 -4.10 9.57
N THR A 150 -13.53 -4.47 8.80
CA THR A 150 -12.56 -5.51 9.19
C THR A 150 -11.42 -4.91 10.03
N PRO A 151 -11.28 -5.29 11.32
CA PRO A 151 -10.12 -4.89 12.11
C PRO A 151 -8.85 -5.56 11.57
N TYR A 152 -7.72 -4.88 11.70
CA TYR A 152 -6.42 -5.41 11.32
C TYR A 152 -5.38 -5.04 12.38
N ARG A 153 -4.23 -5.72 12.30
CA ARG A 153 -3.05 -5.47 13.12
C ARG A 153 -1.83 -5.41 12.21
N ILE A 154 -0.90 -4.52 12.53
CA ILE A 154 0.30 -4.28 11.71
C ILE A 154 1.47 -5.20 12.10
N ASP A 155 1.39 -5.84 13.27
CA ASP A 155 2.47 -6.59 13.91
C ASP A 155 2.34 -8.11 13.76
N ILE A 156 1.45 -8.56 12.87
CA ILE A 156 1.22 -9.98 12.54
C ILE A 156 1.01 -10.13 11.03
N ASN A 157 1.28 -11.32 10.51
CA ASN A 157 0.84 -11.68 9.16
C ASN A 157 -0.70 -11.61 9.07
N GLN A 158 -1.22 -11.14 7.95
CA GLN A 158 -2.65 -10.84 7.86
C GLN A 158 -3.49 -12.13 7.78
N PRO A 159 -4.47 -12.32 8.68
CA PRO A 159 -5.35 -13.50 8.63
C PRO A 159 -6.41 -13.39 7.53
N ILE A 160 -6.64 -12.19 6.99
CA ILE A 160 -7.69 -11.89 6.01
C ILE A 160 -7.12 -11.00 4.91
N TYR A 161 -7.40 -11.35 3.65
CA TYR A 161 -7.10 -10.55 2.46
C TYR A 161 -8.34 -10.40 1.58
N PHE A 162 -8.34 -9.39 0.71
CA PHE A 162 -9.44 -9.10 -0.22
C PHE A 162 -8.93 -9.12 -1.67
N ALA A 163 -9.66 -9.79 -2.57
CA ALA A 163 -9.30 -10.02 -3.98
C ALA A 163 -10.42 -9.65 -4.97
#